data_AF-A0A0F8ZYC1-F1
#
_entry.id   AF-A0A0F8ZYC1-F1
#
_cell.length_a   1.000
_cell.length_b   1.000
_cell.length_c   1.000
_cell.angle_alpha   90.00
_cell.angle_beta   90.00
_cell.angle_gamma   90.00
#
_symmetry.space_group_name_H-M   'P 1'
#
loop_
_entity.id
_entity.type
_entity.pdbx_description
1 polymer ?
#
loop_
_entity_poly.entity_id
_entity_poly.type
_entity_poly.pdbx_seq_one_letter_code
_entity_poly.pdbx_strand_id
1 'polypeptide(L)' 'NNLLQSLPNSLGSLHNLEFLDLTTNNLTKLPDSFSELRSLKRLFLSNNPVADNLALTIRKSFF' A
#
# COMPACT_ATOMS: atom_id res chain seq x y z
N ASN A 1 -2.09 11.39 -12.67
CA ASN A 1 -0.75 11.87 -12.28
C ASN A 1 -0.75 12.33 -10.85
N ASN A 2 -0.72 11.39 -9.90
CA ASN A 2 -0.41 11.71 -8.53
C ASN A 2 1.02 11.21 -8.27
N LEU A 3 1.86 12.09 -7.73
CA LEU A 3 3.27 11.82 -7.47
C LEU A 3 3.49 11.46 -5.99
N LEU A 4 2.49 10.82 -5.34
CA LEU A 4 2.62 10.47 -3.94
C LEU A 4 3.75 9.46 -3.79
N GLN A 5 4.79 9.87 -3.05
CA GLN A 5 5.96 9.04 -2.75
C GLN A 5 5.81 8.30 -1.42
N SER A 6 4.98 8.81 -0.52
CA SER A 6 4.68 8.23 0.78
C SER A 6 3.24 8.53 1.19
N LEU A 7 2.74 7.76 2.16
CA LEU A 7 1.47 8.00 2.84
C LEU A 7 1.75 8.38 4.30
N PRO A 8 0.93 9.25 4.90
CA PRO A 8 1.09 9.64 6.29
C PRO A 8 0.74 8.47 7.23
N ASN A 9 1.39 8.43 8.39
CA ASN A 9 1.08 7.43 9.43
C ASN A 9 -0.37 7.53 9.95
N SER A 10 -0.99 8.71 9.86
CA SER A 10 -2.40 8.91 10.23
C SER A 10 -3.39 8.12 9.38
N LEU A 11 -2.96 7.54 8.25
CA LEU A 11 -3.80 6.65 7.45
C LEU A 11 -4.29 5.45 8.27
N GLY A 12 -3.45 4.91 9.17
CA GLY A 12 -3.80 3.77 10.03
C GLY A 12 -4.98 4.03 10.98
N SER A 13 -5.28 5.29 11.28
CA SER A 13 -6.43 5.68 12.10
C SER A 13 -7.78 5.53 11.38
N LEU A 14 -7.77 5.27 10.07
CA LEU A 14 -8.98 5.02 9.28
C LEU A 14 -9.47 3.58 9.44
N HIS A 15 -9.82 3.20 10.68
CA HIS A 15 -10.17 1.81 11.03
C HIS A 15 -11.38 1.25 10.28
N ASN A 16 -12.26 2.12 9.76
CA ASN A 16 -13.45 1.76 9.00
C ASN A 16 -13.24 1.80 7.47
N LEU A 17 -12.03 2.10 7.00
CA LEU A 17 -11.74 2.18 5.57
C LEU A 17 -11.79 0.78 4.96
N GLU A 18 -12.75 0.55 4.05
CA GLU A 18 -12.90 -0.76 3.39
C GLU A 18 -12.24 -0.83 2.01
N PHE A 19 -12.06 0.31 1.36
CA PHE A 19 -11.55 0.42 0.00
C PHE A 19 -10.52 1.55 -0.07
N LEU A 20 -9.35 1.25 -0.62
CA LEU A 20 -8.28 2.22 -0.84
C LEU A 20 -7.69 2.03 -2.24
N ASP A 21 -7.81 3.05 -3.07
CA ASP A 21 -7.19 3.08 -4.40
C ASP A 21 -6.01 4.04 -4.41
N LEU A 22 -4.82 3.49 -4.66
CA LEU A 22 -3.55 4.19 -4.77
C LEU A 22 -2.91 3.94 -6.13
N THR A 23 -3.69 3.51 -7.13
CA THR A 23 -3.21 3.16 -8.47
C THR A 23 -2.50 4.35 -9.13
N THR A 24 -1.38 4.08 -9.81
CA THR A 24 -0.59 5.09 -10.55
C THR A 24 -0.09 6.22 -9.64
N ASN A 25 0.67 5.83 -8.61
CA ASN A 25 1.44 6.72 -7.75
C ASN A 25 2.93 6.31 -7.77
N ASN A 26 3.77 6.99 -6.98
CA ASN A 26 5.19 6.66 -6.88
C ASN A 26 5.56 6.12 -5.49
N LEU A 27 4.64 5.38 -4.87
CA LEU A 27 4.82 4.84 -3.52
C LEU A 27 5.90 3.75 -3.55
N THR A 28 6.96 3.96 -2.78
CA THR A 28 8.05 2.97 -2.62
C THR A 28 7.83 2.06 -1.42
N LYS A 29 7.01 2.51 -0.46
CA LYS A 29 6.61 1.75 0.73
C LYS A 29 5.22 2.18 1.22
N LEU A 30 4.57 1.29 1.97
CA LEU A 30 3.42 1.62 2.81
C LEU A 30 3.92 2.02 4.22
N PRO A 31 3.21 2.88 4.95
CA PRO A 31 3.55 3.22 6.34
C PRO A 31 3.31 2.01 7.26
N ASP A 32 4.02 1.93 8.39
CA ASP A 32 3.87 0.81 9.34
C ASP A 32 2.44 0.70 9.90
N SER A 33 1.77 1.84 10.04
CA SER A 33 0.37 1.94 10.46
C SER A 33 -0.63 1.45 9.41
N PHE A 34 -0.18 1.06 8.22
CA PHE A 34 -1.05 0.44 7.22
C PHE A 34 -1.68 -0.87 7.74
N SER A 35 -0.97 -1.57 8.64
CA SER A 35 -1.48 -2.74 9.36
C SER A 35 -2.67 -2.45 10.28
N GLU A 36 -2.94 -1.18 10.61
CA GLU A 36 -4.04 -0.74 11.49
C GLU A 36 -5.37 -0.53 10.73
N LEU A 37 -5.36 -0.64 9.40
CA LEU A 37 -6.54 -0.58 8.54
C LEU A 37 -7.37 -1.88 8.62
N ARG A 38 -7.93 -2.15 9.79
CA ARG A 38 -8.57 -3.43 10.14
C ARG A 38 -9.78 -3.80 9.26
N SER A 39 -10.49 -2.81 8.73
CA SER A 39 -11.66 -3.05 7.87
C SER A 39 -11.33 -3.09 6.38
N LEU A 40 -10.06 -2.97 5.99
CA LEU A 40 -9.66 -2.87 4.58
C LEU A 40 -9.89 -4.20 3.87
N LYS A 41 -10.78 -4.19 2.87
CA LYS A 41 -11.14 -5.35 2.05
C LYS A 41 -10.53 -5.28 0.66
N ARG A 42 -10.31 -4.07 0.14
CA ARG A 42 -9.83 -3.85 -1.23
C ARG A 42 -8.74 -2.79 -1.25
N LEU A 43 -7.60 -3.16 -1.83
CA LEU A 43 -6.44 -2.30 -1.98
C LEU A 43 -5.93 -2.38 -3.42
N PHE A 44 -5.83 -1.24 -4.09
CA PHE A 44 -5.26 -1.14 -5.43
C PHE A 44 -3.95 -0.37 -5.37
N LEU A 45 -2.85 -1.05 -5.71
CA LEU A 45 -1.49 -0.49 -5.74
C LEU A 45 -0.85 -0.54 -7.13
N SER A 46 -1.60 -0.94 -8.15
CA SER A 46 -1.08 -1.08 -9.52
C SER A 46 -0.35 0.18 -9.96
N ASN A 47 0.72 0.02 -10.75
CA ASN A 47 1.58 1.12 -11.16
C ASN A 47 2.16 1.91 -9.97
N ASN A 48 2.66 1.21 -8.94
CA ASN A 48 3.52 1.77 -7.89
C ASN A 48 4.74 0.86 -7.66
N PRO A 49 5.93 1.42 -7.38
CA PRO A 49 7.11 0.62 -7.03
C PRO A 49 6.92 -0.34 -5.85
N VAL A 50 6.08 0.02 -4.86
CA VAL A 50 5.78 -0.85 -3.71
C VAL A 50 5.03 -2.12 -4.10
N ALA A 51 4.22 -2.09 -5.16
CA ALA A 51 3.52 -3.27 -5.66
C ALA A 51 4.51 -4.29 -6.22
N ASP A 52 5.54 -3.82 -6.92
CA ASP A 52 6.60 -4.67 -7.47
C ASP A 52 7.48 -5.26 -6.35
N ASN A 53 7.77 -4.47 -5.31
CA ASN A 53 8.58 -4.94 -4.18
C ASN A 53 7.86 -5.99 -3.31
N LEU A 54 6.53 -5.86 -3.16
CA LEU A 54 5.70 -6.90 -2.52
C LEU A 54 5.73 -8.21 -3.32
N ALA A 55 5.62 -8.12 -4.66
CA ALA A 55 5.73 -9.28 -5.54
C ALA A 55 7.14 -9.91 -5.49
N LEU A 56 8.20 -9.11 -5.36
CA LEU A 56 9.58 -9.57 -5.21
C LEU A 56 9.84 -10.25 -3.87
N THR A 57 9.23 -9.78 -2.78
CA THR A 57 9.39 -10.39 -1.44
C THR A 57 8.74 -11.77 -1.40
N ILE A 58 7.56 -11.95 -2.00
CA ILE A 58 6.93 -13.27 -2.13
C ILE A 58 7.74 -14.17 -3.07
N ARG A 59 8.26 -13.65 -4.20
CA ARG A 59 9.08 -14.45 -5.11
C ARG A 59 10.43 -14.89 -4.51
N LYS A 60 11.06 -14.10 -3.64
CA LYS A 60 12.32 -14.46 -2.98
C LYS A 60 12.17 -15.49 -1.86
N SER A 61 10.98 -15.70 -1.33
CA SER A 61 10.72 -16.74 -0.31
C SER A 61 10.42 -18.12 -0.90
N PHE A 62 10.41 -18.27 -2.23
CA PHE A 62 10.14 -19.53 -2.93
C PHE A 62 11.25 -19.95 -3.91
N PHE A 63 12.47 -19.43 -3.76
CA PHE A 63 13.68 -19.95 -4.42
C PHE A 63 14.84 -20.03 -3.43
#